data_AF-A0A1F9Z6X9-F1
#
_entry.id   AF-A0A1F9Z6X9-F1
#
_cell.length_a   1.000
_cell.length_b   1.000
_cell.length_c   1.000
_cell.angle_alpha   90.00
_cell.angle_beta   90.00
_cell.angle_gamma   90.00
#
_symmetry.space_group_name_H-M   'P 1'
#
loop_
_entity.id
_entity.type
_entity.pdbx_description
1 polymer ?
#
loop_
_entity_poly.entity_id
_entity_poly.type
_entity_poly.pdbx_seq_one_letter_code
_entity_poly.pdbx_strand_id
1 'polypeptide(L)'
;MKASLPRRMTLHAVEAGFLVLGYNVSREPFDLVAFKPLHNGKRFHVRLETHGLETVPKGVEIDLHVDFMREVKGFHGSEAESEAIAREMAEILGSLRTQDATRTRPRVRCPWCGKEFGQEGYHAHLAVVHRR
;
A
#
# COMPACT_ATOMS: atom_id res chain seq x y z
N MET A 1 11.01 2.77 -7.65
CA MET A 1 11.79 2.96 -6.40
C MET A 1 11.62 1.73 -5.57
N LYS A 2 12.72 1.23 -5.00
CA LYS A 2 12.73 0.00 -4.22
C LYS A 2 12.95 0.30 -2.76
N ALA A 3 12.25 -0.43 -1.91
CA ALA A 3 12.47 -0.49 -0.48
C ALA A 3 12.32 -1.94 -0.01
N SER A 4 12.42 -2.17 1.29
CA SER A 4 12.25 -3.49 1.87
C SER A 4 11.23 -3.49 2.99
N LEU A 5 10.50 -4.60 3.11
CA LEU A 5 9.56 -4.82 4.20
C LEU A 5 10.30 -4.66 5.55
N PRO A 6 9.80 -3.79 6.45
CA PRO A 6 10.56 -3.37 7.63
C PRO A 6 10.75 -4.49 8.67
N ARG A 7 9.86 -5.49 8.67
CA ARG A 7 9.85 -6.65 9.55
C ARG A 7 9.05 -7.78 8.93
N ARG A 8 9.13 -8.97 9.51
CA ARG A 8 8.26 -10.10 9.15
C ARG A 8 6.80 -9.73 9.46
N MET A 9 5.89 -9.94 8.52
CA MET A 9 4.46 -9.58 8.65
C MET A 9 3.57 -10.59 7.92
N THR A 10 2.36 -10.81 8.42
CA THR A 10 1.32 -11.55 7.67
C THR A 10 0.86 -10.73 6.46
N LEU A 11 0.36 -11.39 5.41
CA LEU A 11 -0.23 -10.69 4.27
C LEU A 11 -1.36 -9.74 4.68
N HIS A 12 -2.19 -10.15 5.64
CA HIS A 12 -3.25 -9.30 6.18
C HIS A 12 -2.74 -8.03 6.86
N ALA A 13 -1.59 -8.09 7.53
CA ALA A 13 -0.97 -6.91 8.12
C ALA A 13 -0.47 -5.94 7.04
N VAL A 14 0.10 -6.49 5.97
CA VAL A 14 0.58 -5.70 4.82
C VAL A 14 -0.59 -5.06 4.08
N GLU A 15 -1.65 -5.84 3.79
CA GLU A 15 -2.89 -5.35 3.18
C GLU A 15 -3.49 -4.20 3.98
N ALA A 16 -3.64 -4.36 5.30
CA ALA A 16 -4.15 -3.30 6.16
C ALA A 16 -3.32 -2.01 6.04
N GLY A 17 -1.99 -2.13 5.93
CA GLY A 17 -1.10 -0.99 5.73
C GLY A 17 -1.37 -0.23 4.44
N PHE A 18 -1.58 -0.94 3.33
CA PHE A 18 -1.95 -0.33 2.05
C PHE A 18 -3.35 0.28 2.08
N LEU A 19 -4.32 -0.43 2.66
CA LEU A 19 -5.71 0.04 2.79
C LEU A 19 -5.81 1.33 3.61
N VAL A 20 -5.01 1.49 4.68
CA VAL A 20 -4.95 2.74 5.46
C VAL A 20 -4.62 3.93 4.57
N LEU A 21 -3.76 3.75 3.58
CA LEU A 21 -3.28 4.80 2.68
C LEU A 21 -4.18 5.01 1.45
N GLY A 22 -5.29 4.28 1.36
CA GLY A 22 -6.25 4.37 0.26
C GLY A 22 -5.84 3.60 -0.99
N TYR A 23 -4.94 2.62 -0.87
CA TYR A 23 -4.66 1.69 -1.95
C TYR A 23 -5.77 0.64 -2.06
N ASN A 24 -6.03 0.20 -3.28
CA ASN A 24 -6.72 -1.04 -3.55
C ASN A 24 -5.70 -2.16 -3.67
N VAL A 25 -5.98 -3.31 -3.07
CA VAL A 25 -5.03 -4.43 -2.98
C VAL A 25 -5.55 -5.63 -3.75
N SER A 26 -4.66 -6.30 -4.47
CA SER A 26 -4.91 -7.53 -5.23
C SER A 26 -3.86 -8.56 -4.84
N ARG A 27 -4.32 -9.76 -4.45
CA ARG A 27 -3.44 -10.91 -4.25
C ARG A 27 -3.25 -11.63 -5.57
N GLU A 28 -2.00 -11.73 -5.99
CA GLU A 28 -1.59 -12.62 -7.07
C GLU A 28 -0.91 -13.86 -6.48
N PRO A 29 -0.72 -14.95 -7.27
CA PRO A 29 -0.17 -16.20 -6.74
C PRO A 29 1.19 -16.05 -6.02
N PHE A 30 2.03 -15.12 -6.48
CA PHE A 30 3.38 -14.91 -5.96
C PHE A 30 3.64 -13.48 -5.47
N ASP A 31 2.67 -12.59 -5.63
CA ASP A 31 2.83 -11.16 -5.41
C ASP A 31 1.62 -10.59 -4.67
N LEU A 32 1.88 -9.57 -3.86
CA LEU A 32 0.84 -8.66 -3.37
C LEU A 32 0.99 -7.36 -4.15
N VAL A 33 -0.04 -7.03 -4.91
CA VAL A 33 -0.08 -5.83 -5.74
C VAL A 33 -1.03 -4.82 -5.11
N ALA A 34 -0.64 -3.55 -5.09
CA ALA A 34 -1.50 -2.48 -4.62
C ALA A 34 -1.46 -1.27 -5.56
N PHE A 35 -2.61 -0.65 -5.79
CA PHE A 35 -2.70 0.54 -6.63
C PHE A 35 -3.48 1.69 -5.97
N LYS A 36 -2.99 2.91 -6.18
CA LYS A 36 -3.63 4.15 -5.72
C LYS A 36 -3.69 5.15 -6.87
N PRO A 37 -4.88 5.57 -7.32
CA PRO A 37 -5.02 6.46 -8.46
C PRO A 37 -4.40 7.82 -8.18
N LEU A 38 -3.78 8.40 -9.20
CA LEU A 38 -3.29 9.76 -9.25
C LEU A 38 -4.12 10.57 -10.24
N HIS A 39 -3.94 11.88 -10.23
CA HIS A 39 -4.52 12.75 -11.24
C HIS A 39 -3.96 12.40 -12.63
N ASN A 40 -4.69 12.79 -13.68
CA ASN A 40 -4.27 12.64 -15.09
C ASN A 40 -4.08 11.20 -15.59
N GLY A 41 -4.81 10.23 -15.04
CA GLY A 41 -4.78 8.86 -15.56
C GLY A 41 -3.57 8.03 -15.13
N LYS A 42 -2.77 8.54 -14.19
CA LYS A 42 -1.64 7.84 -13.57
C LYS A 42 -2.11 7.09 -12.31
N ARG A 43 -1.30 6.17 -11.81
CA ARG A 43 -1.48 5.58 -10.48
C ARG A 43 -0.11 5.24 -9.87
N PHE A 44 -0.05 5.24 -8.56
CA PHE A 44 1.01 4.50 -7.87
C PHE A 44 0.70 3.02 -7.99
N HIS A 45 1.71 2.25 -8.39
CA HIS A 45 1.67 0.81 -8.47
C HIS A 45 2.77 0.26 -7.57
N VAL A 46 2.35 -0.56 -6.60
CA VAL A 46 3.23 -1.22 -5.66
C VAL A 46 3.18 -2.72 -5.91
N ARG A 47 4.34 -3.34 -5.95
CA ARG A 47 4.51 -4.79 -5.97
C ARG A 47 5.37 -5.22 -4.80
N LEU A 48 4.88 -6.21 -4.05
CA LEU A 48 5.64 -6.94 -3.03
C LEU A 48 5.70 -8.40 -3.44
N GLU A 49 6.91 -8.92 -3.67
CA GLU A 49 7.10 -10.32 -4.07
C GLU A 49 6.98 -11.24 -2.83
N THR A 50 5.83 -11.87 -2.67
CA THR A 50 5.51 -12.68 -1.48
C THR A 50 6.00 -14.11 -1.62
N HIS A 51 6.32 -14.55 -2.84
CA HIS A 51 6.57 -15.94 -3.20
C HIS A 51 5.45 -16.90 -2.76
N GLY A 52 4.21 -16.40 -2.67
CA GLY A 52 3.03 -17.18 -2.24
C GLY A 52 2.98 -17.44 -0.73
N LEU A 53 3.80 -16.77 0.07
CA LEU A 53 3.83 -16.94 1.52
C LEU A 53 2.77 -16.08 2.21
N GLU A 54 1.95 -16.70 3.06
CA GLU A 54 0.99 -15.98 3.94
C GLU A 54 1.69 -15.12 5.01
N THR A 55 2.95 -15.41 5.31
CA THR A 55 3.80 -14.60 6.18
C THR A 55 5.07 -14.21 5.44
N VAL A 56 5.18 -12.92 5.14
CA VAL A 56 6.26 -12.35 4.34
C VAL A 56 7.46 -12.05 5.26
N PRO A 57 8.68 -12.51 4.93
CA PRO A 57 9.86 -12.23 5.72
C PRO A 57 10.28 -10.76 5.65
N LYS A 58 11.05 -10.32 6.65
CA LYS A 58 11.74 -9.02 6.62
C LYS A 58 12.67 -8.98 5.41
N GLY A 59 12.81 -7.81 4.79
CA GLY A 59 13.78 -7.62 3.71
C GLY A 59 13.23 -7.84 2.31
N VAL A 60 12.05 -8.47 2.18
CA VAL A 60 11.35 -8.64 0.90
C VAL A 60 11.17 -7.28 0.22
N GLU A 61 11.46 -7.24 -1.07
CA GLU A 61 11.44 -6.01 -1.85
C GLU A 61 10.01 -5.49 -2.04
N ILE A 62 9.87 -4.19 -1.80
CA ILE A 62 8.70 -3.39 -2.19
C ILE A 62 9.16 -2.54 -3.36
N ASP A 63 8.64 -2.80 -4.55
CA ASP A 63 8.82 -1.93 -5.70
C ASP A 63 7.61 -1.00 -5.83
N LEU A 64 7.86 0.31 -5.81
CA LEU A 64 6.87 1.35 -6.06
C LEU A 64 7.26 2.13 -7.30
N HIS A 65 6.36 2.20 -8.27
CA HIS A 65 6.52 3.06 -9.44
C HIS A 65 5.20 3.74 -9.79
N VAL A 66 5.28 4.71 -10.70
CA VAL A 66 4.10 5.30 -11.32
C VAL A 66 3.92 4.64 -12.67
N ASP A 67 2.75 4.09 -12.92
CA ASP A 67 2.34 3.62 -14.24
C ASP A 67 1.11 4.40 -14.73
N PHE A 68 0.79 4.20 -16.01
CA PHE A 68 -0.36 4.80 -16.65
C PHE A 68 -1.49 3.76 -16.72
N MET A 69 -2.72 4.19 -16.46
CA MET A 69 -3.89 3.33 -16.62
C MET A 69 -4.17 2.96 -18.10
N ARG A 70 -3.46 3.58 -19.05
CA ARG A 70 -3.44 3.26 -20.49
C ARG A 70 -2.00 3.34 -21.00
N GLU A 71 -1.63 2.50 -21.98
CA GLU A 71 -0.29 2.58 -22.59
C GLU A 71 -0.06 3.97 -23.22
N VAL A 72 0.81 4.76 -22.59
CA VAL A 72 1.34 6.01 -23.15
C VAL A 72 2.78 5.73 -23.55
N LYS A 73 3.06 5.61 -24.85
CA LYS A 73 4.44 5.46 -25.37
C LYS A 73 5.23 6.74 -25.12
N GLY A 74 6.46 6.60 -24.60
CA GLY A 74 7.47 7.67 -24.63
C GLY A 74 7.65 8.50 -23.35
N PHE A 75 7.19 8.03 -22.19
CA PHE A 75 7.36 8.77 -20.94
C PHE A 75 8.75 8.53 -20.31
N HIS A 76 9.51 9.61 -20.11
CA HIS A 76 10.73 9.62 -19.30
C HIS A 76 10.41 10.34 -17.99
N GLY A 77 10.56 9.65 -16.86
CA GLY A 77 10.21 10.16 -15.53
C GLY A 77 10.91 11.48 -15.21
N SER A 78 10.16 12.43 -14.65
CA SER A 78 10.67 13.73 -14.22
C SER A 78 11.18 13.70 -12.77
N GLU A 79 12.02 14.68 -12.39
CA GLU A 79 12.55 14.80 -11.01
C GLU A 79 11.43 14.98 -9.97
N ALA A 80 10.40 15.77 -10.29
CA ALA A 80 9.23 15.96 -9.44
C ALA A 80 8.45 14.65 -9.16
N GLU A 81 8.44 13.71 -10.11
CA GLU A 81 7.85 12.38 -9.89
C GLU A 81 8.73 11.49 -9.04
N SER A 82 10.06 11.62 -9.16
CA SER A 82 11.00 10.91 -8.28
C SER A 82 10.80 11.31 -6.81
N GLU A 83 10.59 12.60 -6.54
CA GLU A 83 10.24 13.07 -5.19
C GLU A 83 8.88 12.57 -4.71
N ALA A 84 7.86 12.58 -5.58
CA ALA A 84 6.53 12.08 -5.23
C ALA A 84 6.57 10.58 -4.88
N ILE A 85 7.31 9.78 -5.65
CA ILE A 85 7.54 8.36 -5.39
C ILE A 85 8.28 8.17 -4.06
N ALA A 86 9.30 8.99 -3.78
CA ALA A 86 10.05 8.92 -2.52
C ALA A 86 9.18 9.21 -1.29
N ARG A 87 8.34 10.24 -1.38
CA ARG A 87 7.38 10.59 -0.32
C ARG A 87 6.36 9.48 -0.11
N GLU A 88 5.76 8.97 -1.18
CA GLU A 88 4.77 7.90 -1.08
C GLU A 88 5.39 6.61 -0.53
N MET A 89 6.63 6.27 -0.91
CA MET A 89 7.36 5.15 -0.30
C MET A 89 7.55 5.34 1.21
N ALA A 90 7.87 6.55 1.67
CA ALA A 90 8.00 6.85 3.09
C ALA A 90 6.67 6.66 3.84
N GLU A 91 5.55 7.10 3.26
CA GLU A 91 4.20 6.89 3.80
C GLU A 91 3.85 5.39 3.89
N ILE A 92 4.14 4.61 2.85
CA ILE A 92 3.96 3.15 2.85
C ILE A 92 4.74 2.51 4.00
N LEU A 93 6.03 2.80 4.12
CA LEU A 93 6.87 2.24 5.18
C LEU A 93 6.40 2.69 6.56
N GLY A 94 5.94 3.94 6.70
CA GLY A 94 5.33 4.47 7.92
C GLY A 94 4.10 3.68 8.31
N SER A 95 3.15 3.52 7.38
CA SER A 95 1.92 2.75 7.60
C SER A 95 2.23 1.30 8.01
N LEU A 96 3.10 0.59 7.28
CA LEU A 96 3.48 -0.79 7.57
C LEU A 96 4.11 -0.95 8.96
N ARG A 97 4.91 0.02 9.41
CA ARG A 97 5.50 0.00 10.75
C ARG A 97 4.45 0.12 11.87
N THR A 98 3.29 0.71 11.61
CA THR A 98 2.22 0.88 12.62
C THR A 98 1.25 -0.30 12.72
N GLN A 99 1.25 -1.21 11.74
CA GLN A 99 0.34 -2.36 11.73
C GLN A 99 0.77 -3.47 12.68
N ASP A 100 -0.19 -4.20 13.28
CA ASP A 100 0.11 -5.46 13.96
C ASP A 100 0.65 -6.48 12.93
N ALA A 101 1.91 -6.87 13.09
CA ALA A 101 2.60 -7.78 12.18
C ALA A 101 2.01 -9.19 12.13
N THR A 102 1.28 -9.58 13.18
CA THR A 102 0.69 -10.92 13.34
C THR A 102 -0.80 -10.98 13.01
N ARG A 103 -1.32 -9.90 12.41
CA ARG A 103 -2.74 -9.74 12.08
C ARG A 103 -3.28 -10.94 11.29
N THR A 104 -4.40 -11.49 11.75
CA THR A 104 -5.01 -12.70 11.18
C THR A 104 -6.21 -12.43 10.27
N ARG A 105 -6.61 -11.15 10.12
CA ARG A 105 -7.75 -10.74 9.29
C ARG A 105 -7.44 -9.45 8.52
N PRO A 106 -7.96 -9.26 7.31
CA PRO A 106 -7.75 -8.05 6.51
C PRO A 106 -8.61 -6.88 7.01
N ARG A 107 -8.52 -6.55 8.30
CA ARG A 107 -9.19 -5.40 8.90
C ARG A 107 -8.24 -4.23 9.00
N VAL A 108 -8.77 -3.04 8.72
CA VAL A 108 -8.05 -1.78 8.80
C VAL A 108 -8.27 -1.18 10.17
N ARG A 109 -7.18 -0.91 10.90
CA ARG A 109 -7.23 -0.14 12.14
C ARG A 109 -7.13 1.34 11.82
N CYS A 110 -8.11 2.12 12.24
CA CYS A 110 -8.08 3.57 12.13
C CYS A 110 -6.91 4.14 12.96
N PRO A 111 -5.98 4.90 12.36
CA PRO A 111 -4.82 5.42 13.08
C PRO A 111 -5.18 6.53 14.08
N TRP A 112 -6.36 7.14 13.97
CA TRP A 112 -6.79 8.24 14.84
C TRP A 112 -7.55 7.77 16.09
N CYS A 113 -8.44 6.78 15.95
CA CYS A 113 -9.27 6.31 17.07
C CYS A 113 -9.07 4.83 17.45
N GLY A 114 -8.22 4.10 16.73
CA GLY A 114 -7.85 2.72 17.04
C GLY A 114 -8.92 1.66 16.73
N LYS A 115 -10.10 2.05 16.25
CA LYS A 115 -11.19 1.14 15.85
C LYS A 115 -10.83 0.35 14.60
N GLU A 116 -11.31 -0.89 14.51
CA GLU A 116 -11.05 -1.78 13.38
C GLU A 116 -12.29 -1.98 12.50
N PHE A 117 -12.08 -1.95 11.18
CA PHE A 117 -13.15 -2.04 10.19
C PHE A 117 -12.75 -2.97 9.04
N GLY A 118 -13.74 -3.51 8.33
CA GLY A 118 -13.51 -3.94 6.94
C GLY A 118 -13.28 -2.72 6.04
N GLN A 119 -12.75 -2.92 4.82
CA GLN A 119 -12.37 -1.83 3.92
C GLN A 119 -13.49 -0.79 3.70
N GLU A 120 -14.68 -1.22 3.29
CA GLU A 120 -15.80 -0.29 3.05
C GLU A 120 -16.22 0.49 4.30
N GLY A 121 -16.28 -0.20 5.45
CA GLY A 121 -16.59 0.41 6.74
C GLY A 121 -15.51 1.40 7.20
N TYR A 122 -14.25 1.16 6.85
CA TYR A 122 -13.14 2.07 7.15
C TYR A 122 -13.31 3.40 6.41
N HIS A 123 -13.56 3.36 5.09
CA HIS A 123 -13.77 4.57 4.29
C HIS A 123 -14.97 5.38 4.79
N ALA A 124 -16.10 4.72 5.08
CA ALA A 124 -17.26 5.38 5.66
C ALA A 124 -16.95 6.01 7.04
N HIS A 125 -16.19 5.30 7.88
CA HIS A 125 -15.76 5.81 9.18
C HIS A 125 -14.91 7.08 9.06
N LEU A 126 -13.96 7.13 8.11
CA LEU A 126 -13.12 8.31 7.89
C LEU A 126 -13.95 9.53 7.48
N ALA A 127 -14.85 9.36 6.53
CA ALA A 127 -15.69 10.45 6.03
C ALA A 127 -16.60 11.02 7.13
N VAL A 128 -17.18 10.16 7.96
CA VAL A 128 -18.18 10.57 8.98
C VAL A 128 -17.51 11.07 10.26
N VAL A 129 -16.53 10.34 10.79
CA VAL A 129 -15.95 10.59 12.12
C VAL A 129 -14.76 11.54 12.07
N HIS A 130 -13.93 11.41 11.04
CA HIS A 130 -12.69 12.20 10.90
C HIS A 130 -12.80 13.31 9.85
N ARG A 131 -13.92 13.39 9.11
CA ARG A 131 -14.19 14.38 8.04
C ARG A 131 -13.03 14.50 7.05
N ARG A 132 -12.48 13.35 6.65
CA ARG A 132 -11.44 13.21 5.63
C ARG A 132 -11.96 12.48 4.41
#